data_AF-A0A3D5NMU5-F1
#
_entry.id   AF-A0A3D5NMU5-F1
#
_cell.length_a   1.000
_cell.length_b   1.000
_cell.length_c   1.000
_cell.angle_alpha   90.00
_cell.angle_beta   90.00
_cell.angle_gamma   90.00
#
_symmetry.space_group_name_H-M   'P 1'
#
loop_
_entity.id
_entity.type
_entity.pdbx_description
1 polymer ?
#
loop_
_entity_poly.entity_id
_entity_poly.type
_entity_poly.pdbx_seq_one_letter_code
_entity_poly.pdbx_strand_id
1 'polypeptide(L)' 'MIKLLHVSDMPKISHLEEEVQTYALDALIILDEEYGTDRDPMTDLGGYVTILENPDDIQKLEELHNIDITKEPML' A
#
# COMPACT_ATOMS: atom_id res chain seq x y z
N MET A 1 -8.93 -4.72 3.29
CA MET A 1 -7.80 -4.20 2.49
C MET A 1 -8.08 -2.76 2.13
N ILE A 2 -7.20 -1.85 2.55
CA ILE A 2 -7.28 -0.43 2.27
C ILE A 2 -6.14 -0.07 1.31
N LYS A 3 -6.45 0.59 0.20
CA LYS A 3 -5.44 1.12 -0.74
C LYS A 3 -5.30 2.62 -0.57
N LEU A 4 -4.07 3.09 -0.44
CA LEU A 4 -3.71 4.49 -0.33
C LEU A 4 -2.82 4.84 -1.53
N LEU A 5 -3.27 5.80 -2.33
CA LEU A 5 -2.50 6.33 -3.44
C LEU A 5 -1.62 7.48 -2.99
N HIS A 6 -2.19 8.48 -2.33
CA HIS A 6 -1.51 9.74 -2.02
C HIS A 6 -1.57 10.05 -0.52
N VAL A 7 -0.76 11.00 -0.05
CA VAL A 7 -0.82 11.52 1.32
C VAL A 7 -2.24 12.00 1.68
N SER A 8 -3.00 12.51 0.70
CA SER A 8 -4.40 12.92 0.89
C SER A 8 -5.35 11.77 1.28
N ASP A 9 -4.92 10.51 1.12
CA ASP A 9 -5.70 9.33 1.50
C ASP A 9 -5.54 8.94 2.98
N MET A 10 -4.61 9.56 3.72
CA MET A 10 -4.39 9.29 5.15
C MET A 10 -5.64 9.29 6.03
N PRO A 11 -6.68 10.13 5.80
CA PRO A 11 -7.91 10.05 6.58
C PRO A 11 -8.60 8.68 6.56
N LYS A 12 -8.41 7.86 5.50
CA LYS A 12 -8.99 6.51 5.38
C LYS A 12 -8.52 5.57 6.49
N ILE A 13 -7.35 5.81 7.07
CA ILE A 13 -6.70 4.94 8.06
C ILE A 13 -6.55 5.58 9.43
N SER A 14 -7.22 6.71 9.66
CA SER A 14 -7.19 7.45 10.94
C SER A 14 -7.65 6.63 12.16
N HIS A 15 -8.31 5.50 11.94
CA HIS A 15 -8.78 4.57 12.97
C HIS A 15 -7.75 3.48 13.32
N LEU A 16 -6.66 3.34 12.55
CA LEU A 16 -5.60 2.36 12.80
C LEU A 16 -4.58 2.90 13.81
N GLU A 17 -3.70 2.02 14.28
CA GLU A 17 -2.64 2.39 15.22
C GLU A 17 -1.70 3.44 14.65
N GLU A 18 -1.16 4.30 15.51
CA GLU A 18 -0.28 5.42 15.13
C GLU A 18 0.95 4.94 14.34
N GLU A 19 1.49 3.77 14.70
CA GLU A 19 2.63 3.16 14.01
C GLU A 19 2.29 2.85 12.54
N VAL A 20 1.12 2.26 12.28
CA VAL A 20 0.65 1.95 10.92
C VAL A 20 0.44 3.24 10.12
N GLN A 21 -0.14 4.26 10.74
CA GLN A 21 -0.34 5.57 10.11
C GLN A 21 1.00 6.22 9.74
N THR A 22 1.99 6.13 10.63
CA THR A 22 3.33 6.72 10.41
C THR A 22 4.04 6.04 9.25
N TYR A 23 4.08 4.71 9.22
CA TYR A 23 4.70 3.98 8.11
C TYR A 23 4.00 4.22 6.77
N ALA A 24 2.68 4.30 6.76
CA ALA A 24 1.92 4.62 5.56
C ALA A 24 2.22 6.04 5.06
N LEU A 25 2.28 7.02 5.96
CA LEU A 25 2.59 8.41 5.61
C LEU A 25 3.98 8.55 4.99
N ASP A 26 5.00 7.97 5.63
CA ASP A 26 6.39 8.05 5.15
C ASP A 26 6.53 7.45 3.73
N ALA A 27 5.89 6.30 3.48
CA ALA A 27 5.88 5.69 2.17
C ALA A 27 5.14 6.54 1.13
N LEU A 28 3.97 7.10 1.48
CA LEU A 28 3.18 7.93 0.56
C LEU A 28 3.88 9.25 0.21
N ILE A 29 4.63 9.85 1.15
CA ILE A 29 5.44 11.04 0.88
C ILE A 29 6.47 10.74 -0.21
N ILE A 30 7.23 9.64 -0.07
CA ILE A 30 8.23 9.24 -1.08
C ILE A 30 7.56 9.04 -2.44
N LEU A 31 6.40 8.37 -2.48
CA LEU A 31 5.73 8.13 -3.75
C LEU A 31 5.21 9.44 -4.38
N ASP A 32 4.62 10.35 -3.59
CA ASP A 32 4.13 11.65 -4.08
C ASP A 32 5.27 12.58 -4.53
N GLU A 33 6.42 12.56 -3.86
CA GLU A 33 7.59 13.38 -4.21
C GLU A 33 8.33 12.86 -5.46
N GLU A 34 8.56 11.55 -5.55
CA GLU A 34 9.38 10.97 -6.61
C GLU A 34 8.60 10.68 -7.90
N TYR A 35 7.30 10.37 -7.79
CA TYR A 35 6.48 9.94 -8.93
C TYR A 35 5.32 10.89 -9.22
N GLY A 36 5.12 11.93 -8.42
CA GLY A 36 4.06 12.91 -8.60
C GLY A 36 2.69 12.42 -8.14
N THR A 37 1.79 13.37 -7.87
CA THR A 37 0.41 13.10 -7.41
C THR A 37 -0.56 12.80 -8.57
N ASP A 38 -0.10 12.89 -9.81
CA ASP A 38 -0.83 12.52 -11.02
C ASP A 38 -0.51 11.10 -11.52
N ARG A 39 0.34 10.36 -10.77
CA ARG A 39 0.71 8.97 -11.12
C ARG A 39 -0.50 8.04 -11.18
N ASP A 40 -0.46 7.11 -12.14
CA ASP A 40 -1.35 5.95 -12.14
C ASP A 40 -0.63 4.75 -11.52
N PRO A 41 -1.02 4.30 -10.31
CA PRO A 41 -0.36 3.21 -9.62
C PRO A 41 -0.50 1.84 -10.30
N MET A 42 -1.38 1.70 -11.30
CA MET A 42 -1.63 0.45 -12.01
C MET A 42 -0.95 0.40 -13.38
N THR A 43 -0.60 1.55 -13.95
CA THR A 43 -0.02 1.62 -15.29
C THR A 43 1.33 2.35 -15.37
N ASP A 44 1.71 3.06 -14.31
CA ASP A 44 2.94 3.85 -14.20
C ASP A 44 3.86 3.34 -13.07
N LEU A 45 5.09 3.88 -13.00
CA LEU A 45 6.17 3.45 -12.11
C LEU A 45 5.98 3.83 -10.62
N GLY A 46 4.83 4.38 -10.22
CA GLY A 46 4.68 5.05 -8.93
C GLY A 46 3.97 4.30 -7.81
N GLY A 47 3.48 3.07 -8.04
CA GLY A 47 2.98 2.17 -6.99
C GLY A 47 1.94 2.75 -6.01
N TYR A 48 1.64 2.00 -4.95
CA TYR A 48 0.70 2.40 -3.90
C TYR A 48 0.98 1.66 -2.60
N VAL A 49 0.45 2.18 -1.48
CA VAL A 49 0.49 1.50 -0.18
C VAL A 49 -0.80 0.71 0.03
N THR A 50 -0.69 -0.55 0.45
CA THR A 50 -1.84 -1.41 0.77
C THR A 50 -1.76 -1.87 2.22
N ILE A 51 -2.88 -1.78 2.94
CA ILE A 51 -3.02 -2.27 4.31
C ILE A 51 -3.92 -3.50 4.28
N LEU A 52 -3.41 -4.61 4.82
CA LEU A 52 -4.12 -5.88 4.96
C LEU A 52 -4.57 -6.00 6.42
N GLU A 53 -5.88 -6.03 6.64
CA GLU A 53 -6.47 -5.99 7.99
C GLU A 53 -6.91 -7.37 8.46
N ASN A 54 -7.00 -8.33 7.55
CA ASN A 54 -7.44 -9.69 7.82
C ASN A 54 -6.76 -10.69 6.85
N PRO A 55 -6.73 -11.99 7.18
CA PRO A 55 -6.12 -13.00 6.32
C PRO A 55 -6.71 -13.07 4.90
N ASP A 56 -8.01 -12.81 4.72
CA ASP A 56 -8.64 -12.84 3.39
C ASP A 56 -8.09 -11.72 2.47
N ASP A 57 -7.54 -10.65 3.03
CA ASP A 57 -6.88 -9.59 2.25
C ASP A 57 -5.58 -10.09 1.60
N ILE A 58 -4.89 -11.07 2.20
CA ILE A 58 -3.69 -11.69 1.63
C ILE A 58 -4.05 -12.37 0.32
N GLN A 59 -5.05 -13.26 0.35
CA GLN A 59 -5.49 -13.99 -0.84
C GLN A 59 -5.94 -13.03 -1.95
N LYS A 60 -6.70 -11.98 -1.60
CA LYS A 60 -7.13 -10.97 -2.58
C LYS A 60 -5.95 -10.22 -3.20
N LEU A 61 -4.91 -9.92 -2.43
CA LEU A 61 -3.72 -9.23 -2.93
C LEU A 61 -2.90 -10.14 -3.87
N GLU A 62 -2.71 -11.39 -3.46
CA GLU A 62 -1.99 -12.41 -4.25
C GLU A 62 -2.69 -12.67 -5.60
N GLU A 63 -4.01 -12.82 -5.60
CA GLU A 63 -4.81 -12.98 -6.82
C GLU A 63 -4.75 -11.73 -7.72
N LEU A 64 -4.78 -10.54 -7.14
CA LEU A 64 -4.78 -9.29 -7.89
C LEU A 64 -3.45 -9.04 -8.63
N HIS A 65 -2.32 -9.36 -8.00
CA HIS A 65 -0.99 -9.09 -8.55
C HIS A 65 -0.26 -10.33 -9.08
N ASN A 66 -0.88 -11.51 -8.93
CA ASN A 66 -0.25 -12.79 -9.23
C ASN A 66 1.12 -12.93 -8.53
N ILE A 67 1.14 -12.59 -7.24
CA ILE A 67 2.30 -12.70 -6.34
C ILE A 67 1.99 -13.68 -5.20
N ASP A 68 3.03 -14.16 -4.53
CA ASP A 68 2.92 -15.00 -3.33
C ASP A 68 3.75 -14.33 -2.24
N ILE A 69 3.08 -13.69 -1.28
CA ILE A 69 3.72 -12.93 -0.19
C ILE A 69 3.91 -13.80 1.06
N THR A 70 3.35 -15.01 1.06
CA THR A 70 3.46 -15.98 2.15
C THR A 70 4.60 -16.98 1.94
N LYS A 71 5.15 -17.05 0.72
CA LYS A 71 6.33 -17.84 0.43
C LYS A 71 7.52 -17.36 1.25
N GLU A 72 8.09 -18.26 2.06
CA GLU A 72 9.38 -17.98 2.68
C GLU A 72 10.44 -17.72 1.60
N PRO A 73 11.30 -16.69 1.76
CA PRO A 73 12.42 -16.51 0.87
C PRO A 73 13.25 -17.80 0.89
N MET A 74 13.56 -18.36 -0.27
CA MET A 74 14.41 -19.55 -0.35
C MET A 74 15.75 -19.26 0.34
N LEU A 75 15.93 -19.80 1.54
CA LEU A 75 17.19 -19.81 2.30
C LEU A 75 18.24 -20.68 1.61
#